data_AF-A0A5D2M5Y4-F1
#
_entry.id   AF-A0A5D2M5Y4-F1
#
_cell.length_a   1.000
_cell.length_b   1.000
_cell.length_c   1.000
_cell.angle_alpha   90.00
_cell.angle_beta   90.00
_cell.angle_gamma   90.00
#
_symmetry.space_group_name_H-M   'P 1'
#
loop_
_entity.id
_entity.type
_entity.pdbx_description
1 polymer ?
#
loop_
_entity_poly.entity_id
_entity_poly.type
_entity_poly.pdbx_seq_one_letter_code
_entity_poly.pdbx_strand_id
1 'polypeptide(L)'
;MEVTKVRFALFFSFAALIPGLWANIAEFDDFWKQREEEAWNITLATYEPNPENVTNHFNYNVNKFLKETSANQTIDFEDGITNNTRRYLRGKHKKYTGPCMATNPIDRCWRCKKNWAKNRKRLAKCVLGFGHRTHGGSKGKYYVVTDNSDHDVLNPKPGTLRHAVIQKRPLWIIFARTMHIKLSQELIIQSHKTIDGRGADVHIAYGAGFTLQFVHNVIIHNIHIHRIVPSSGGLIRDSEDHFGYRTVGDGDGISIFGSSNIWLDHISMSECHDGLIDAIQGSTAITISNCHFTHHDAVMLLGASDSYSKDQFMQVTLAFNHFGKELLQRMPRCRWGFFHVVNNDYTHWKMYAIGGSMHPTIISQGNL
;
A
#
# COMPACT_ATOMS: atom_id res chain seq x y z
N MET A 1 45.66 20.31 -43.74
CA MET A 1 45.31 18.93 -43.34
C MET A 1 45.08 18.89 -41.83
N GLU A 2 43.83 19.10 -41.44
CA GLU A 2 43.08 18.24 -40.50
C GLU A 2 43.79 16.91 -40.15
N VAL A 3 43.87 16.42 -38.90
CA VAL A 3 42.76 15.88 -38.09
C VAL A 3 43.24 15.63 -36.64
N THR A 4 42.41 16.10 -35.69
CA THR A 4 42.17 15.70 -34.27
C THR A 4 43.28 15.59 -33.20
N LYS A 5 43.12 16.46 -32.19
CA LYS A 5 43.43 16.22 -30.78
C LYS A 5 42.46 15.17 -30.21
N VAL A 6 42.96 14.01 -29.82
CA VAL A 6 42.19 13.03 -29.03
C VAL A 6 42.17 13.51 -27.57
N ARG A 7 41.01 14.02 -27.13
CA ARG A 7 40.74 14.22 -25.70
C ARG A 7 40.35 12.87 -25.11
N PHE A 8 41.17 12.34 -24.22
CA PHE A 8 40.79 11.24 -23.35
C PHE A 8 39.71 11.75 -22.38
N ALA A 9 38.45 11.50 -22.72
CA ALA A 9 37.36 11.57 -21.76
C ALA A 9 37.43 10.29 -20.94
N LEU A 10 38.00 10.37 -19.74
CA LEU A 10 37.83 9.38 -18.69
C LEU A 10 36.33 9.32 -18.36
N PHE A 11 35.63 8.36 -18.96
CA PHE A 11 34.34 7.90 -18.45
C PHE A 11 34.63 7.25 -17.10
N PHE A 12 34.59 8.04 -16.03
CA PHE A 12 34.33 7.50 -14.71
C PHE A 12 32.93 6.89 -14.78
N SER A 13 32.87 5.57 -14.99
CA SER A 13 31.71 4.81 -14.58
C SER A 13 31.58 5.05 -13.07
N PHE A 14 30.63 5.90 -12.69
CA PHE A 14 30.02 5.80 -11.39
C PHE A 14 29.33 4.42 -11.38
N ALA A 15 30.12 3.38 -11.07
CA ALA A 15 29.59 2.22 -10.41
C ALA A 15 29.01 2.77 -9.12
N ALA A 16 27.72 3.13 -9.15
CA ALA A 16 26.95 3.26 -7.94
C ALA A 16 27.15 1.93 -7.21
N LEU A 17 27.97 1.96 -6.17
CA LEU A 17 28.04 0.92 -5.16
C LEU A 17 26.61 0.79 -4.67
N ILE A 18 25.88 -0.18 -5.22
CA ILE A 18 24.56 -0.58 -4.76
C ILE A 18 24.78 -0.93 -3.29
N PRO A 19 24.30 -0.13 -2.32
CA PRO A 19 24.28 -0.58 -0.94
C PRO A 19 23.48 -1.88 -0.96
N GLY A 20 24.06 -2.96 -0.41
CA GLY A 20 23.48 -4.29 -0.51
C GLY A 20 21.99 -4.26 -0.17
N LEU A 21 21.16 -4.73 -1.11
CA LEU A 21 19.71 -4.89 -1.02
C LEU A 21 19.32 -6.01 -0.03
N TRP A 22 19.92 -6.02 1.15
CA TRP A 22 19.51 -6.82 2.29
C TRP A 22 18.61 -5.91 3.10
N ALA A 23 17.37 -6.31 3.34
CA ALA A 23 16.37 -5.53 4.06
C ALA A 23 16.91 -5.02 5.40
N ASN A 24 17.44 -3.80 5.42
CA ASN A 24 17.74 -2.94 6.57
C ASN A 24 18.18 -3.61 7.89
N ILE A 25 18.95 -4.70 7.85
CA ILE A 25 19.37 -5.50 9.02
C ILE A 25 20.74 -6.13 8.78
N ALA A 26 21.65 -5.96 9.75
CA ALA A 26 23.01 -6.49 9.69
C ALA A 26 23.08 -8.02 9.86
N GLU A 27 22.16 -8.62 10.62
CA GLU A 27 21.88 -10.06 10.71
C GLU A 27 20.55 -10.27 11.48
N PHE A 28 19.68 -11.20 11.05
CA PHE A 28 18.44 -11.51 11.78
C PHE A 28 18.74 -12.29 13.07
N ASP A 29 18.12 -11.89 14.18
CA ASP A 29 18.03 -12.71 15.39
C ASP A 29 17.12 -13.94 15.15
N ASP A 30 17.11 -14.87 16.11
CA ASP A 30 16.34 -16.12 15.98
C ASP A 30 14.83 -15.87 15.86
N PHE A 31 14.33 -14.80 16.49
CA PHE A 31 12.93 -14.40 16.40
C PHE A 31 12.57 -13.99 14.96
N TRP A 32 13.40 -13.17 14.32
CA TRP A 32 13.17 -12.75 12.94
C TRP A 32 13.43 -13.87 11.92
N LYS A 33 14.39 -14.77 12.16
CA LYS A 33 14.61 -15.98 11.34
C LYS A 33 13.38 -16.89 11.34
N GLN A 34 12.81 -17.15 12.52
CA GLN A 34 11.59 -17.95 12.62
C GLN A 34 10.42 -17.25 11.91
N ARG A 35 10.26 -15.93 12.10
CA ARG A 35 9.20 -15.17 11.42
C ARG A 35 9.36 -15.18 9.90
N GLU A 36 10.58 -15.09 9.39
CA GLU A 36 10.86 -15.19 7.95
C GLU A 36 10.44 -16.55 7.40
N GLU A 37 10.80 -17.65 8.07
CA GLU A 37 10.44 -19.00 7.66
C GLU A 37 8.91 -19.22 7.66
N GLU A 38 8.24 -18.80 8.72
CA GLU A 38 6.78 -18.85 8.82
C GLU A 38 6.11 -18.02 7.71
N ALA A 39 6.61 -16.81 7.45
CA ALA A 39 6.08 -15.94 6.41
C ALA A 39 6.32 -16.49 5.00
N TRP A 40 7.43 -17.18 4.78
CA TRP A 40 7.69 -17.88 3.51
C TRP A 40 6.72 -19.03 3.28
N ASN A 41 6.44 -19.84 4.31
CA ASN A 41 5.42 -20.90 4.22
C ASN A 41 4.03 -20.34 3.90
N ILE A 42 3.69 -19.19 4.48
CA ILE A 42 2.43 -18.48 4.16
C ILE A 42 2.44 -17.96 2.72
N THR A 43 3.56 -17.40 2.25
CA THR A 43 3.72 -16.95 0.86
C THR A 43 3.40 -18.10 -0.11
N LEU A 44 4.01 -19.27 0.08
CA LEU A 44 3.75 -20.45 -0.73
C LEU A 44 2.28 -20.91 -0.66
N ALA A 45 1.67 -20.89 0.53
CA ALA A 45 0.26 -21.27 0.71
C ALA A 45 -0.75 -20.27 0.12
N THR A 46 -0.34 -19.01 -0.04
CA THR A 46 -1.20 -17.94 -0.58
C THR A 46 -1.08 -17.76 -2.09
N TYR A 47 0.01 -18.26 -2.68
CA TYR A 47 0.26 -18.19 -4.11
C TYR A 47 -0.87 -18.87 -4.90
N GLU A 48 -1.40 -18.17 -5.90
CA GLU A 48 -2.38 -18.70 -6.83
C GLU A 48 -1.67 -19.20 -8.10
N PRO A 49 -1.57 -20.51 -8.33
CA PRO A 49 -0.90 -21.05 -9.52
C PRO A 49 -1.62 -20.73 -10.83
N ASN A 50 -2.93 -20.42 -10.78
CA ASN A 50 -3.72 -20.01 -11.94
C ASN A 50 -4.20 -18.55 -11.75
N PRO A 51 -3.30 -17.56 -11.87
CA PRO A 51 -3.59 -16.16 -11.55
C PRO A 51 -4.76 -15.58 -12.36
N GLU A 52 -5.07 -16.15 -13.53
CA GLU A 52 -6.24 -15.75 -14.33
C GLU A 52 -7.56 -15.95 -13.58
N ASN A 53 -7.65 -16.91 -12.64
CA ASN A 53 -8.85 -17.08 -11.83
C ASN A 53 -9.15 -15.82 -11.00
N VAL A 54 -8.10 -15.22 -10.44
CA VAL A 54 -8.21 -14.01 -9.62
C VAL A 54 -8.51 -12.79 -10.50
N THR A 55 -7.83 -12.65 -11.64
CA THR A 55 -8.06 -11.51 -12.54
C THR A 55 -9.43 -11.58 -13.21
N ASN A 56 -9.88 -12.77 -13.64
CA ASN A 56 -11.22 -12.97 -14.20
C ASN A 56 -12.32 -12.76 -13.16
N HIS A 57 -12.13 -13.24 -11.92
CA HIS A 57 -13.06 -12.94 -10.83
C HIS A 57 -13.15 -11.42 -10.55
N PHE A 58 -12.02 -10.71 -10.59
CA PHE A 58 -11.99 -9.26 -10.47
C PHE A 58 -12.82 -8.58 -11.58
N ASN A 59 -12.54 -8.93 -12.84
CA ASN A 59 -13.21 -8.38 -14.02
C ASN A 59 -14.70 -8.69 -14.03
N TYR A 60 -15.09 -9.89 -13.60
CA TYR A 60 -16.50 -10.25 -13.42
C TYR A 60 -17.22 -9.30 -12.45
N ASN A 61 -16.60 -8.99 -11.30
CA ASN A 61 -17.19 -8.09 -10.31
C ASN A 61 -17.30 -6.63 -10.82
N VAL A 62 -16.32 -6.17 -11.61
CA VAL A 62 -16.38 -4.87 -12.30
C VAL A 62 -17.53 -4.84 -13.30
N ASN A 63 -17.62 -5.84 -14.18
CA ASN A 63 -18.67 -5.92 -15.19
C ASN A 63 -20.06 -6.03 -14.57
N LYS A 64 -20.20 -6.80 -13.49
CA LYS A 64 -21.44 -6.89 -12.71
C LYS A 64 -21.83 -5.52 -12.15
N PHE A 65 -20.87 -4.81 -11.54
CA PHE A 65 -21.09 -3.45 -11.02
C PHE A 65 -21.56 -2.48 -12.13
N LEU A 66 -20.93 -2.52 -13.30
CA LEU A 66 -21.28 -1.64 -14.43
C LEU A 66 -22.70 -1.93 -14.93
N LYS A 67 -23.05 -3.21 -15.15
CA LYS A 67 -24.41 -3.63 -15.55
C LYS A 67 -25.48 -3.18 -14.56
N GLU A 68 -25.23 -3.38 -13.26
CA GLU A 68 -26.14 -2.92 -12.19
C GLU A 68 -26.27 -1.38 -12.16
N THR A 69 -25.23 -0.65 -12.55
CA THR A 69 -25.27 0.82 -12.59
C THR A 69 -26.10 1.31 -13.78
N SER A 70 -25.87 0.74 -14.96
CA SER A 70 -26.62 1.08 -16.17
C SER A 70 -28.09 0.68 -16.09
N ALA A 71 -28.42 -0.45 -15.45
CA ALA A 71 -29.81 -0.88 -15.27
C ALA A 71 -30.62 0.02 -14.31
N ASN A 72 -29.96 0.71 -13.39
CA ASN A 72 -30.59 1.66 -12.47
C ASN A 72 -30.70 3.09 -13.05
N GLN A 73 -30.20 3.33 -14.27
CA GLN A 73 -30.38 4.58 -15.00
C GLN A 73 -31.66 4.52 -15.86
N THR A 74 -32.82 4.49 -15.21
CA THR A 74 -34.07 4.98 -15.79
C THR A 74 -34.49 6.18 -14.95
N ILE A 75 -34.41 7.39 -15.53
CA ILE A 75 -35.10 8.66 -15.22
C ILE A 75 -34.26 9.82 -15.80
N ASP A 76 -34.80 10.40 -16.88
CA ASP A 76 -34.73 11.77 -17.41
C ASP A 76 -33.55 12.68 -16.98
N PHE A 77 -32.59 12.86 -17.90
CA PHE A 77 -31.72 14.03 -17.92
C PHE A 77 -31.50 14.49 -19.38
N GLU A 78 -32.29 15.48 -19.80
CA GLU A 78 -31.85 16.51 -20.75
C GLU A 78 -30.75 17.34 -20.07
N ASP A 79 -29.56 16.76 -19.89
CA ASP A 79 -28.33 17.54 -19.93
C ASP A 79 -27.17 16.58 -20.20
N GLY A 80 -26.35 16.96 -21.17
CA GLY A 80 -25.43 16.07 -21.88
C GLY A 80 -24.50 15.25 -21.00
N ILE A 81 -24.08 14.10 -21.56
CA ILE A 81 -23.00 13.25 -21.08
C ILE A 81 -21.75 14.12 -20.86
N THR A 82 -21.57 14.65 -19.66
CA THR A 82 -20.31 15.25 -19.24
C THR A 82 -19.47 14.12 -18.66
N ASN A 83 -18.39 13.76 -19.36
CA ASN A 83 -17.28 12.94 -18.86
C ASN A 83 -16.62 13.65 -17.67
N ASN A 84 -17.29 13.71 -16.52
CA ASN A 84 -16.74 14.27 -15.29
C ASN A 84 -16.15 13.14 -14.43
N THR A 85 -14.90 12.78 -14.72
CA THR A 85 -14.06 11.86 -13.91
C THR A 85 -13.53 12.51 -12.63
N ARG A 86 -13.92 13.75 -12.29
CA ARG A 86 -13.46 14.44 -11.09
C ARG A 86 -14.13 13.87 -9.82
N ARG A 87 -13.35 13.20 -8.97
CA ARG A 87 -13.64 12.99 -7.54
C ARG A 87 -13.68 14.36 -6.83
N TYR A 88 -14.82 15.03 -6.84
CA TYR A 88 -15.01 16.22 -6.03
C TYR A 88 -15.18 15.83 -4.55
N LEU A 89 -14.21 16.21 -3.70
CA LEU A 89 -14.44 16.29 -2.26
C LEU A 89 -15.44 17.42 -2.00
N ARG A 90 -16.70 17.07 -1.73
CA ARG A 90 -17.71 18.05 -1.36
C ARG A 90 -17.38 18.61 0.03
N GLY A 91 -17.01 19.89 0.07
CA GLY A 91 -16.98 20.69 1.29
C GLY A 91 -18.35 20.76 1.97
N LYS A 92 -18.35 21.23 3.23
CA LYS A 92 -19.47 21.28 4.18
C LYS A 92 -20.77 21.92 3.64
N HIS A 93 -21.53 21.26 2.76
CA HIS A 93 -22.85 21.72 2.34
C HIS A 93 -23.82 20.55 2.09
N LYS A 94 -24.89 20.50 2.91
CA LYS A 94 -26.07 19.61 2.91
C LYS A 94 -25.79 18.08 2.87
N LYS A 95 -26.42 17.34 3.80
CA LYS A 95 -26.40 15.87 3.81
C LYS A 95 -27.01 15.37 2.49
N TYR A 96 -26.19 14.79 1.62
CA TYR A 96 -26.63 14.23 0.35
C TYR A 96 -27.69 13.14 0.59
N THR A 97 -28.89 13.33 0.03
CA THR A 97 -30.03 12.42 0.16
C THR A 97 -30.22 11.51 -1.07
N GLY A 98 -29.37 11.66 -2.09
CA GLY A 98 -29.44 10.86 -3.32
C GLY A 98 -28.88 9.44 -3.18
N PRO A 99 -28.92 8.65 -4.27
CA PRO A 99 -28.41 7.29 -4.29
C PRO A 99 -26.89 7.23 -4.08
N CYS A 100 -26.39 6.12 -3.55
CA CYS A 100 -24.96 5.96 -3.26
C CYS A 100 -24.06 6.23 -4.49
N MET A 101 -23.02 7.05 -4.29
CA MET A 101 -22.11 7.50 -5.35
C MET A 101 -20.83 6.66 -5.49
N ALA A 102 -20.81 5.42 -4.99
CA ALA A 102 -19.63 4.56 -5.13
C ALA A 102 -19.43 4.17 -6.60
N THR A 103 -18.23 4.42 -7.12
CA THR A 103 -17.90 4.27 -8.55
C THR A 103 -17.22 2.95 -8.92
N ASN A 104 -17.00 2.06 -7.96
CA ASN A 104 -16.40 0.75 -8.20
C ASN A 104 -16.95 -0.32 -7.23
N PRO A 105 -16.78 -1.63 -7.55
CA PRO A 105 -17.33 -2.71 -6.73
C PRO A 105 -16.79 -2.77 -5.30
N ILE A 106 -15.52 -2.42 -5.07
CA ILE A 106 -14.90 -2.42 -3.72
C ILE A 106 -15.64 -1.40 -2.84
N ASP A 107 -15.75 -0.15 -3.30
CA ASP A 107 -16.46 0.90 -2.57
C ASP A 107 -17.94 0.59 -2.41
N ARG A 108 -18.61 0.09 -3.47
CA ARG A 108 -20.05 -0.24 -3.42
C ARG A 108 -20.37 -1.30 -2.37
N CYS A 109 -19.47 -2.27 -2.17
CA CYS A 109 -19.64 -3.36 -1.19
C CYS A 109 -19.87 -2.85 0.25
N TRP A 110 -19.23 -1.74 0.64
CA TRP A 110 -19.34 -1.20 2.00
C TRP A 110 -19.94 0.21 2.08
N ARG A 111 -19.53 1.18 1.24
CA ARG A 111 -19.96 2.60 1.34
C ARG A 111 -21.45 2.79 1.14
N CYS A 112 -22.06 1.97 0.29
CA CYS A 112 -23.49 2.07 -0.03
C CYS A 112 -24.41 1.44 1.01
N LYS A 113 -23.88 0.90 2.11
CA LYS A 113 -24.69 0.32 3.18
C LYS A 113 -25.07 1.40 4.19
N LYS A 114 -26.37 1.55 4.49
CA LYS A 114 -26.91 2.60 5.40
C LYS A 114 -26.15 2.73 6.74
N ASN A 115 -25.63 1.62 7.27
CA ASN A 115 -24.94 1.56 8.57
C ASN A 115 -23.42 1.34 8.45
N TRP A 116 -22.78 1.65 7.32
CA TRP A 116 -21.35 1.36 7.10
C TRP A 116 -20.45 1.95 8.20
N ALA A 117 -20.75 3.16 8.68
CA ALA A 117 -19.97 3.83 9.71
C ALA A 117 -20.06 3.12 11.08
N LYS A 118 -21.19 2.47 11.37
CA LYS A 118 -21.38 1.65 12.58
C LYS A 118 -20.84 0.23 12.41
N ASN A 119 -20.73 -0.27 11.18
CA ASN A 119 -20.24 -1.61 10.85
C ASN A 119 -18.90 -1.56 10.11
N ARG A 120 -17.90 -0.94 10.75
CA ARG A 120 -16.57 -0.69 10.15
C ARG A 120 -15.91 -1.96 9.60
N LYS A 121 -16.01 -3.06 10.36
CA LYS A 121 -15.39 -4.35 10.05
C LYS A 121 -15.92 -5.02 8.79
N ARG A 122 -17.11 -4.62 8.29
CA ARG A 122 -17.63 -5.11 7.01
C ARG A 122 -16.68 -4.81 5.85
N LEU A 123 -15.89 -3.74 5.94
CA LEU A 123 -14.88 -3.38 4.96
C LEU A 123 -13.99 -4.58 4.59
N ALA A 124 -13.58 -5.39 5.57
CA ALA A 124 -12.70 -6.55 5.37
C ALA A 124 -13.30 -7.68 4.50
N LYS A 125 -14.55 -7.56 4.04
CA LYS A 125 -15.19 -8.49 3.09
C LYS A 125 -15.26 -7.95 1.66
N CYS A 126 -14.70 -6.75 1.41
CA CYS A 126 -14.89 -6.02 0.17
C CYS A 126 -13.64 -5.94 -0.72
N VAL A 127 -12.51 -6.46 -0.26
CA VAL A 127 -11.30 -6.56 -1.06
C VAL A 127 -11.51 -7.50 -2.24
N LEU A 128 -10.96 -7.13 -3.39
CA LEU A 128 -10.89 -7.95 -4.60
C LEU A 128 -9.42 -8.07 -5.03
N GLY A 129 -9.12 -8.91 -6.01
CA GLY A 129 -7.76 -9.10 -6.53
C GLY A 129 -6.95 -10.08 -5.69
N PHE A 130 -5.63 -10.07 -5.81
CA PHE A 130 -4.77 -11.03 -5.11
C PHE A 130 -4.87 -10.92 -3.59
N GLY A 131 -5.14 -9.73 -3.05
CA GLY A 131 -5.41 -9.53 -1.62
C GLY A 131 -6.80 -9.98 -1.14
N HIS A 132 -7.62 -10.66 -1.94
CA HIS A 132 -9.02 -11.00 -1.60
C HIS A 132 -9.21 -11.81 -0.31
N ARG A 133 -8.17 -12.50 0.18
CA ARG A 133 -8.18 -13.24 1.45
C ARG A 133 -7.79 -12.39 2.67
N THR A 134 -7.61 -11.08 2.50
CA THR A 134 -7.21 -10.17 3.58
C THR A 134 -8.39 -9.78 4.44
N HIS A 135 -8.36 -10.17 5.70
CA HIS A 135 -9.37 -9.91 6.72
C HIS A 135 -8.90 -8.93 7.82
N GLY A 136 -7.62 -8.56 7.83
CA GLY A 136 -7.03 -7.64 8.81
C GLY A 136 -7.31 -8.05 10.26
N GLY A 137 -7.60 -7.07 11.10
CA GLY A 137 -8.00 -7.26 12.50
C GLY A 137 -9.50 -7.48 12.72
N SER A 138 -10.25 -7.95 11.72
CA SER A 138 -11.73 -8.09 11.81
C SER A 138 -12.20 -8.98 12.96
N LYS A 139 -11.45 -10.04 13.28
CA LYS A 139 -11.70 -10.94 14.43
C LYS A 139 -11.29 -10.33 15.79
N GLY A 140 -10.57 -9.22 15.78
CA GLY A 140 -10.01 -8.55 16.95
C GLY A 140 -10.97 -7.62 17.68
N LYS A 141 -10.56 -7.08 18.83
CA LYS A 141 -11.28 -5.95 19.46
C LYS A 141 -10.94 -4.64 18.74
N TYR A 142 -11.78 -3.62 18.93
CA TYR A 142 -11.38 -2.26 18.55
C TYR A 142 -10.25 -1.79 19.48
N TYR A 143 -9.27 -1.11 18.92
CA TYR A 143 -8.28 -0.33 19.65
C TYR A 143 -8.44 1.13 19.23
N VAL A 144 -8.63 2.02 20.19
CA VAL A 144 -8.80 3.45 19.89
C VAL A 144 -7.49 4.16 20.19
N VAL A 145 -6.85 4.70 19.16
CA VAL A 145 -5.70 5.59 19.30
C VAL A 145 -6.22 6.93 19.83
N THR A 146 -5.72 7.31 21.00
CA THR A 146 -6.09 8.54 21.73
C THR A 146 -4.90 9.48 21.90
N ASP A 147 -3.70 9.01 21.62
CA ASP A 147 -2.42 9.70 21.79
C ASP A 147 -1.62 9.60 20.49
N ASN A 148 -1.22 10.74 19.92
CA ASN A 148 -0.47 10.81 18.65
C ASN A 148 1.05 10.88 18.85
N SER A 149 1.54 10.75 20.09
CA SER A 149 2.96 10.74 20.39
C SER A 149 3.65 9.43 20.01
N ASP A 150 4.96 9.52 19.78
CA ASP A 150 5.83 8.37 19.45
C ASP A 150 7.23 8.56 20.05
N HIS A 151 7.29 9.06 21.30
CA HIS A 151 8.55 9.44 21.95
C HIS A 151 9.36 8.26 22.47
N ASP A 152 8.70 7.16 22.85
CA ASP A 152 9.36 5.94 23.35
C ASP A 152 9.04 4.78 22.41
N VAL A 153 10.01 4.46 21.55
CA VAL A 153 9.92 3.35 20.58
C VAL A 153 10.12 1.98 21.22
N LEU A 154 10.68 1.95 22.44
CA LEU A 154 10.96 0.71 23.19
C LEU A 154 9.87 0.38 24.18
N ASN A 155 9.11 1.35 24.69
CA ASN A 155 7.99 1.12 25.61
C ASN A 155 6.82 2.02 25.22
N PRO A 156 6.21 1.78 24.04
CA PRO A 156 5.13 2.64 23.56
C PRO A 156 3.94 2.59 24.51
N LYS A 157 3.42 3.76 24.86
CA LYS A 157 2.32 3.90 25.82
C LYS A 157 0.98 3.39 25.24
N PRO A 158 0.15 2.67 26.03
CA PRO A 158 -1.23 2.38 25.64
C PRO A 158 -1.99 3.66 25.25
N GLY A 159 -2.71 3.61 24.14
CA GLY A 159 -3.38 4.75 23.50
C GLY A 159 -2.63 5.29 22.28
N THR A 160 -1.35 4.93 22.09
CA THR A 160 -0.56 5.31 20.90
C THR A 160 -0.76 4.32 19.74
N LEU A 161 -0.47 4.78 18.52
CA LEU A 161 -0.48 3.90 17.34
C LEU A 161 0.59 2.80 17.44
N ARG A 162 1.80 3.14 17.91
CA ARG A 162 2.90 2.16 18.08
C ARG A 162 2.52 1.04 19.04
N HIS A 163 1.93 1.37 20.19
CA HIS A 163 1.45 0.33 21.09
C HIS A 163 0.39 -0.55 20.42
N ALA A 164 -0.53 0.03 19.63
CA ALA A 164 -1.61 -0.71 18.99
C ALA A 164 -1.12 -1.76 17.98
N VAL A 165 -0.12 -1.41 17.16
CA VAL A 165 0.32 -2.26 16.04
C VAL A 165 1.23 -3.42 16.45
N ILE A 166 1.93 -3.32 17.58
CA ILE A 166 2.83 -4.38 18.08
C ILE A 166 2.11 -5.49 18.85
N GLN A 167 0.81 -5.34 19.13
CA GLN A 167 0.04 -6.33 19.88
C GLN A 167 -0.01 -7.65 19.10
N LYS A 168 0.15 -8.80 19.74
CA LYS A 168 0.08 -10.12 19.08
C LYS A 168 -1.33 -10.46 18.62
N ARG A 169 -2.33 -10.06 19.40
CA ARG A 169 -3.74 -10.32 19.09
C ARG A 169 -4.23 -9.52 17.86
N PRO A 170 -5.25 -10.00 17.15
CA PRO A 170 -5.90 -9.23 16.10
C PRO A 170 -6.50 -7.93 16.65
N LEU A 171 -6.36 -6.82 15.93
CA LEU A 171 -6.92 -5.52 16.33
C LEU A 171 -7.44 -4.70 15.16
N TRP A 172 -8.64 -4.13 15.34
CA TRP A 172 -9.18 -3.10 14.46
C TRP A 172 -8.91 -1.72 15.06
N ILE A 173 -7.85 -1.09 14.59
CA ILE A 173 -7.32 0.17 15.11
C ILE A 173 -8.07 1.34 14.46
N ILE A 174 -8.66 2.21 15.29
CA ILE A 174 -9.34 3.44 14.89
C ILE A 174 -8.79 4.64 15.67
N PHE A 175 -9.14 5.85 15.25
CA PHE A 175 -8.62 7.08 15.83
C PHE A 175 -9.74 7.85 16.51
N ALA A 176 -9.48 8.34 17.72
CA ALA A 176 -10.47 9.10 18.50
C ALA A 176 -10.80 10.47 17.88
N ARG A 177 -9.87 11.04 17.12
CA ARG A 177 -9.94 12.38 16.51
C ARG A 177 -8.96 12.48 15.34
N THR A 178 -9.01 13.58 14.61
CA THR A 178 -7.94 13.99 13.67
C THR A 178 -6.58 13.94 14.36
N MET A 179 -5.58 13.34 13.71
CA MET A 179 -4.25 13.16 14.26
C MET A 179 -3.16 13.39 13.22
N HIS A 180 -2.13 14.12 13.63
CA HIS A 180 -0.85 14.18 12.94
C HIS A 180 0.16 13.41 13.79
N ILE A 181 0.61 12.26 13.29
CA ILE A 181 1.53 11.36 13.97
C ILE A 181 2.88 11.48 13.27
N LYS A 182 3.88 11.98 14.00
CA LYS A 182 5.27 11.97 13.57
C LYS A 182 5.95 10.77 14.22
N LEU A 183 6.22 9.74 13.42
CA LEU A 183 6.94 8.56 13.88
C LEU A 183 8.42 8.87 14.05
N SER A 184 8.99 8.54 15.20
CA SER A 184 10.40 8.78 15.50
C SER A 184 11.33 7.76 14.84
N GLN A 185 10.84 6.53 14.67
CA GLN A 185 11.48 5.44 13.93
C GLN A 185 10.42 4.67 13.13
N GLU A 186 10.83 3.77 12.25
CA GLU A 186 9.89 2.95 11.47
C GLU A 186 8.83 2.29 12.37
N LEU A 187 7.59 2.23 11.89
CA LEU A 187 6.50 1.61 12.61
C LEU A 187 6.34 0.16 12.13
N ILE A 188 6.90 -0.78 12.89
CA ILE A 188 6.80 -2.21 12.59
C ILE A 188 5.41 -2.70 13.02
N ILE A 189 4.65 -3.24 12.06
CA ILE A 189 3.25 -3.65 12.24
C ILE A 189 3.16 -5.17 12.32
N GLN A 190 2.52 -5.71 13.36
CA GLN A 190 2.27 -7.16 13.48
C GLN A 190 1.15 -7.67 12.57
N SER A 191 1.07 -8.99 12.39
CA SER A 191 -0.02 -9.66 11.67
C SER A 191 -1.40 -9.36 12.26
N HIS A 192 -2.45 -9.57 11.45
CA HIS A 192 -3.86 -9.43 11.85
C HIS A 192 -4.25 -8.03 12.36
N LYS A 193 -3.79 -6.98 11.68
CA LYS A 193 -4.12 -5.59 11.99
C LYS A 193 -5.00 -4.97 10.92
N THR A 194 -5.89 -4.09 11.34
CA THR A 194 -6.51 -3.10 10.47
C THR A 194 -6.22 -1.73 11.04
N ILE A 195 -5.58 -0.85 10.28
CA ILE A 195 -5.51 0.58 10.58
C ILE A 195 -6.61 1.27 9.76
N ASP A 196 -7.65 1.75 10.42
CA ASP A 196 -8.85 2.33 9.80
C ASP A 196 -9.01 3.80 10.20
N GLY A 197 -8.54 4.71 9.34
CA GLY A 197 -8.61 6.15 9.55
C GLY A 197 -9.99 6.77 9.31
N ARG A 198 -11.01 6.01 8.86
CA ARG A 198 -12.33 6.61 8.56
C ARG A 198 -12.91 7.33 9.77
N GLY A 199 -13.47 8.51 9.55
CA GLY A 199 -14.10 9.34 10.59
C GLY A 199 -13.12 10.25 11.34
N ALA A 200 -11.84 10.19 11.01
CA ALA A 200 -10.81 11.14 11.43
C ALA A 200 -9.96 11.52 10.21
N ASP A 201 -9.29 12.67 10.29
CA ASP A 201 -8.24 13.01 9.34
C ASP A 201 -6.89 12.61 9.94
N VAL A 202 -6.24 11.59 9.40
CA VAL A 202 -5.07 10.94 10.01
C VAL A 202 -3.90 11.05 9.07
N HIS A 203 -2.87 11.78 9.52
CA HIS A 203 -1.62 11.95 8.80
C HIS A 203 -0.46 11.26 9.52
N ILE A 204 0.29 10.46 8.78
CA ILE A 204 1.62 9.98 9.15
C ILE A 204 2.62 10.80 8.35
N ALA A 205 3.40 11.66 9.01
CA ALA A 205 4.24 12.61 8.29
C ALA A 205 5.41 13.16 9.09
N TYR A 206 6.40 13.70 8.37
CA TYR A 206 7.58 14.40 8.90
C TYR A 206 8.48 13.54 9.80
N GLY A 207 8.35 12.22 9.68
CA GLY A 207 9.04 11.19 10.45
C GLY A 207 9.19 9.94 9.59
N ALA A 208 9.36 8.78 10.23
CA ALA A 208 9.53 7.51 9.53
C ALA A 208 8.21 6.92 8.99
N GLY A 209 8.32 5.92 8.12
CA GLY A 209 7.21 5.22 7.49
C GLY A 209 6.73 3.95 8.22
N PHE A 210 5.88 3.19 7.54
CA PHE A 210 5.36 1.91 8.02
C PHE A 210 6.17 0.74 7.48
N THR A 211 6.40 -0.27 8.32
CA THR A 211 7.11 -1.51 7.94
C THR A 211 6.23 -2.73 8.21
N LEU A 212 5.92 -3.45 7.14
CA LEU A 212 5.22 -4.73 7.13
C LEU A 212 6.24 -5.82 6.79
N GLN A 213 6.93 -6.34 7.79
CA GLN A 213 7.98 -7.33 7.58
C GLN A 213 7.62 -8.68 8.18
N PHE A 214 7.61 -9.71 7.35
CA PHE A 214 7.28 -11.09 7.70
C PHE A 214 5.97 -11.18 8.50
N VAL A 215 4.95 -10.51 7.97
CA VAL A 215 3.60 -10.50 8.52
C VAL A 215 2.58 -10.86 7.48
N HIS A 216 1.38 -11.15 7.95
CA HIS A 216 0.28 -11.44 7.06
C HIS A 216 -1.04 -10.86 7.55
N ASN A 217 -1.98 -10.74 6.62
CA ASN A 217 -3.35 -10.36 6.90
C ASN A 217 -3.44 -8.97 7.57
N VAL A 218 -2.99 -7.95 6.85
CA VAL A 218 -3.00 -6.54 7.30
C VAL A 218 -3.79 -5.66 6.34
N ILE A 219 -4.64 -4.79 6.89
CA ILE A 219 -5.39 -3.76 6.14
C ILE A 219 -4.92 -2.39 6.60
N ILE A 220 -4.57 -1.51 5.66
CA ILE A 220 -4.32 -0.10 5.93
C ILE A 220 -5.30 0.70 5.08
N HIS A 221 -6.16 1.47 5.75
CA HIS A 221 -7.31 2.09 5.10
C HIS A 221 -7.55 3.55 5.53
N ASN A 222 -7.76 4.43 4.56
CA ASN A 222 -8.19 5.81 4.75
C ASN A 222 -7.23 6.64 5.64
N ILE A 223 -5.94 6.65 5.29
CA ILE A 223 -4.91 7.45 5.95
C ILE A 223 -4.08 8.24 4.94
N HIS A 224 -3.48 9.34 5.39
CA HIS A 224 -2.56 10.16 4.62
C HIS A 224 -1.12 9.86 5.07
N ILE A 225 -0.23 9.52 4.15
CA ILE A 225 1.20 9.27 4.43
C ILE A 225 2.04 10.16 3.54
N HIS A 226 2.77 11.11 4.10
CA HIS A 226 3.53 12.07 3.27
C HIS A 226 4.73 12.64 3.99
N ARG A 227 5.71 13.15 3.24
CA ARG A 227 6.91 13.78 3.83
C ARG A 227 7.62 12.84 4.81
N ILE A 228 7.71 11.57 4.41
CA ILE A 228 8.43 10.56 5.16
C ILE A 228 9.93 10.77 4.93
N VAL A 229 10.70 10.67 6.00
CA VAL A 229 12.14 10.88 6.00
C VAL A 229 12.87 9.62 6.46
N PRO A 230 14.16 9.45 6.10
CA PRO A 230 14.96 8.34 6.58
C PRO A 230 14.97 8.27 8.11
N SER A 231 14.90 7.05 8.65
CA SER A 231 15.02 6.80 10.08
C SER A 231 16.47 6.49 10.44
N SER A 232 16.93 6.88 11.63
CA SER A 232 18.30 6.60 12.06
C SER A 232 18.57 5.12 12.36
N GLY A 233 17.51 4.31 12.49
CA GLY A 233 17.60 2.96 13.05
C GLY A 233 17.81 2.99 14.56
N GLY A 234 18.19 1.83 15.11
CA GLY A 234 18.40 1.60 16.53
C GLY A 234 17.56 0.45 17.07
N LEU A 235 17.44 0.34 18.40
CA LEU A 235 16.55 -0.64 19.02
C LEU A 235 15.10 -0.19 18.87
N ILE A 236 14.26 -1.04 18.29
CA ILE A 236 12.85 -0.75 18.02
C ILE A 236 12.00 -1.92 18.50
N ARG A 237 10.91 -1.64 19.23
CA ARG A 237 9.93 -2.66 19.61
C ARG A 237 9.07 -3.06 18.43
N ASP A 238 9.03 -4.35 18.12
CA ASP A 238 8.25 -4.95 17.03
C ASP A 238 7.16 -5.93 17.50
N SER A 239 7.19 -6.33 18.78
CA SER A 239 6.18 -7.17 19.44
C SER A 239 5.99 -6.75 20.91
N GLU A 240 4.93 -7.25 21.56
CA GLU A 240 4.70 -7.06 23.00
C GLU A 240 5.92 -7.48 23.84
N ASP A 241 6.63 -8.50 23.40
CA ASP A 241 7.74 -9.17 24.10
C ASP A 241 9.06 -9.19 23.31
N HIS A 242 9.14 -8.47 22.19
CA HIS A 242 10.34 -8.43 21.36
C HIS A 242 10.67 -7.00 20.90
N PHE A 243 11.96 -6.67 20.96
CA PHE A 243 12.56 -5.52 20.30
C PHE A 243 13.91 -5.95 19.74
N GLY A 244 14.26 -5.45 18.56
CA GLY A 244 15.50 -5.79 17.87
C GLY A 244 16.22 -4.56 17.34
N TYR A 245 17.50 -4.73 16.99
CA TYR A 245 18.26 -3.68 16.33
C TYR A 245 17.87 -3.57 14.86
N ARG A 246 17.65 -2.34 14.40
CA ARG A 246 17.24 -1.98 13.04
C ARG A 246 18.25 -1.02 12.44
N THR A 247 18.58 -1.17 11.15
CA THR A 247 19.48 -0.20 10.49
C THR A 247 18.73 1.07 10.10
N VAL A 248 19.44 1.98 9.44
CA VAL A 248 18.86 3.14 8.79
C VAL A 248 17.75 2.68 7.84
N GLY A 249 16.59 3.32 7.90
CA GLY A 249 15.50 3.10 6.96
C GLY A 249 15.55 4.12 5.83
N ASP A 250 15.23 3.69 4.61
CA ASP A 250 15.40 4.48 3.38
C ASP A 250 14.47 5.69 3.28
N GLY A 251 13.37 5.67 4.05
CA GLY A 251 12.37 6.75 4.08
C GLY A 251 11.20 6.51 3.12
N ASP A 252 10.86 5.24 2.88
CA ASP A 252 9.64 4.83 2.20
C ASP A 252 8.38 5.16 3.00
N GLY A 253 7.27 5.41 2.30
CA GLY A 253 5.97 5.53 2.94
C GLY A 253 5.50 4.24 3.62
N ILE A 254 5.43 3.16 2.85
CA ILE A 254 5.10 1.80 3.32
C ILE A 254 6.06 0.81 2.67
N SER A 255 6.84 0.10 3.49
CA SER A 255 7.70 -0.98 3.05
C SER A 255 7.11 -2.35 3.43
N ILE A 256 7.05 -3.28 2.48
CA ILE A 256 6.47 -4.62 2.62
C ILE A 256 7.55 -5.65 2.29
N PHE A 257 7.96 -6.44 3.28
CA PHE A 257 9.03 -7.43 3.17
C PHE A 257 8.47 -8.82 3.50
N GLY A 258 8.61 -9.77 2.56
CA GLY A 258 8.17 -11.16 2.71
C GLY A 258 6.80 -11.32 3.38
N SER A 259 5.83 -10.48 3.03
CA SER A 259 4.53 -10.43 3.71
C SER A 259 3.39 -10.81 2.77
N SER A 260 2.31 -11.40 3.31
CA SER A 260 1.22 -11.95 2.50
C SER A 260 -0.18 -11.50 2.93
N ASN A 261 -1.14 -11.43 2.02
CA ASN A 261 -2.51 -10.97 2.30
C ASN A 261 -2.50 -9.55 2.86
N ILE A 262 -2.07 -8.59 2.03
CA ILE A 262 -2.02 -7.17 2.37
C ILE A 262 -3.05 -6.42 1.54
N TRP A 263 -3.78 -5.51 2.19
CA TRP A 263 -4.71 -4.63 1.50
C TRP A 263 -4.47 -3.17 1.89
N LEU A 264 -4.00 -2.38 0.92
CA LEU A 264 -3.80 -0.94 1.04
C LEU A 264 -4.95 -0.26 0.28
N ASP A 265 -5.82 0.48 0.98
CA ASP A 265 -7.05 1.00 0.40
C ASP A 265 -7.37 2.44 0.80
N HIS A 266 -7.76 3.30 -0.14
CA HIS A 266 -8.07 4.72 0.14
C HIS A 266 -6.93 5.46 0.87
N ILE A 267 -5.67 5.13 0.56
CA ILE A 267 -4.52 5.84 1.11
C ILE A 267 -4.16 7.01 0.19
N SER A 268 -3.82 8.16 0.76
CA SER A 268 -3.24 9.28 0.01
C SER A 268 -1.76 9.42 0.34
N MET A 269 -0.88 9.40 -0.68
CA MET A 269 0.57 9.44 -0.46
C MET A 269 1.29 10.43 -1.38
N SER A 270 2.31 11.09 -0.82
CA SER A 270 3.14 12.05 -1.56
C SER A 270 4.47 12.36 -0.86
N GLU A 271 5.46 12.83 -1.62
CA GLU A 271 6.69 13.44 -1.10
C GLU A 271 7.41 12.59 -0.03
N CYS A 272 7.51 11.26 -0.20
CA CYS A 272 8.40 10.46 0.67
C CYS A 272 9.86 10.61 0.22
N HIS A 273 10.82 10.16 1.02
CA HIS A 273 12.23 10.32 0.68
C HIS A 273 12.67 9.35 -0.42
N ASP A 274 12.28 8.07 -0.33
CA ASP A 274 12.57 7.06 -1.35
C ASP A 274 11.30 6.61 -2.09
N GLY A 275 10.72 5.44 -1.78
CA GLY A 275 9.47 4.94 -2.37
C GLY A 275 8.20 5.48 -1.68
N LEU A 276 7.05 5.49 -2.38
CA LEU A 276 5.77 5.57 -1.65
C LEU A 276 5.40 4.19 -1.10
N ILE A 277 5.42 3.16 -1.95
CA ILE A 277 5.11 1.78 -1.56
C ILE A 277 6.13 0.83 -2.19
N ASP A 278 6.89 0.13 -1.36
CA ASP A 278 7.85 -0.88 -1.83
C ASP A 278 7.46 -2.26 -1.30
N ALA A 279 7.33 -3.24 -2.19
CA ALA A 279 7.03 -4.62 -1.85
C ALA A 279 8.09 -5.56 -2.42
N ILE A 280 8.79 -6.29 -1.55
CA ILE A 280 9.97 -7.09 -1.91
C ILE A 280 10.01 -8.40 -1.12
N GLN A 281 11.06 -9.19 -1.36
CA GLN A 281 11.39 -10.39 -0.57
C GLN A 281 10.30 -11.47 -0.56
N GLY A 282 9.63 -11.69 -1.69
CA GLY A 282 8.59 -12.70 -1.84
C GLY A 282 7.23 -12.26 -1.31
N SER A 283 7.04 -10.96 -1.02
CA SER A 283 5.72 -10.44 -0.64
C SER A 283 4.67 -10.76 -1.71
N THR A 284 3.48 -11.20 -1.31
CA THR A 284 2.47 -11.71 -2.25
C THR A 284 1.03 -11.52 -1.74
N ALA A 285 0.04 -11.87 -2.55
CA ALA A 285 -1.38 -11.71 -2.23
C ALA A 285 -1.70 -10.26 -1.78
N ILE A 286 -1.28 -9.28 -2.58
CA ILE A 286 -1.43 -7.84 -2.27
C ILE A 286 -2.50 -7.22 -3.16
N THR A 287 -3.38 -6.40 -2.59
CA THR A 287 -4.23 -5.47 -3.33
C THR A 287 -3.94 -4.04 -2.89
N ILE A 288 -3.69 -3.15 -3.84
CA ILE A 288 -3.55 -1.72 -3.65
C ILE A 288 -4.69 -1.06 -4.42
N SER A 289 -5.68 -0.52 -3.71
CA SER A 289 -6.90 -0.02 -4.34
C SER A 289 -7.37 1.34 -3.87
N ASN A 290 -8.02 2.08 -4.77
CA ASN A 290 -8.62 3.39 -4.44
C ASN A 290 -7.66 4.42 -3.82
N CYS A 291 -6.35 4.22 -3.95
CA CYS A 291 -5.35 5.14 -3.41
C CYS A 291 -5.19 6.37 -4.32
N HIS A 292 -4.57 7.42 -3.79
CA HIS A 292 -4.23 8.64 -4.51
C HIS A 292 -2.77 8.98 -4.30
N PHE A 293 -2.01 9.02 -5.40
CA PHE A 293 -0.57 9.25 -5.38
C PHE A 293 -0.24 10.54 -6.13
N THR A 294 0.57 11.42 -5.54
CA THR A 294 0.99 12.68 -6.17
C THR A 294 2.38 13.11 -5.73
N HIS A 295 3.02 14.04 -6.46
CA HIS A 295 4.26 14.72 -6.07
C HIS A 295 5.35 13.77 -5.58
N HIS A 296 5.80 12.86 -6.44
CA HIS A 296 6.79 11.86 -6.05
C HIS A 296 7.55 11.29 -7.25
N ASP A 297 8.82 10.93 -7.07
CA ASP A 297 9.64 10.36 -8.14
C ASP A 297 9.36 8.87 -8.34
N ALA A 298 9.85 8.05 -7.40
CA ALA A 298 9.77 6.59 -7.43
C ALA A 298 8.51 6.11 -6.69
N VAL A 299 7.38 5.97 -7.39
CA VAL A 299 6.08 5.74 -6.75
C VAL A 299 5.99 4.36 -6.08
N MET A 300 6.20 3.29 -6.85
CA MET A 300 5.98 1.93 -6.35
C MET A 300 6.94 0.91 -6.95
N LEU A 301 7.76 0.28 -6.11
CA LEU A 301 8.64 -0.82 -6.50
C LEU A 301 8.07 -2.16 -6.06
N LEU A 302 7.85 -3.06 -7.02
CA LEU A 302 7.37 -4.42 -6.78
C LEU A 302 8.43 -5.42 -7.23
N GLY A 303 9.27 -5.85 -6.28
CA GLY A 303 10.48 -6.63 -6.50
C GLY A 303 11.70 -5.74 -6.75
N ALA A 304 12.68 -5.81 -5.85
CA ALA A 304 13.82 -4.87 -5.82
C ALA A 304 15.09 -5.36 -6.51
N SER A 305 15.28 -6.68 -6.65
CA SER A 305 16.55 -7.24 -7.12
C SER A 305 16.37 -8.16 -8.33
N ASP A 306 17.29 -8.04 -9.28
CA ASP A 306 17.37 -8.93 -10.44
C ASP A 306 17.96 -10.32 -10.08
N SER A 307 18.44 -10.52 -8.86
CA SER A 307 18.97 -11.80 -8.38
C SER A 307 18.08 -12.51 -7.35
N TYR A 308 16.96 -11.90 -6.96
CA TYR A 308 16.07 -12.46 -5.94
C TYR A 308 14.88 -13.22 -6.56
N SER A 309 15.13 -14.43 -7.06
CA SER A 309 14.14 -15.24 -7.79
C SER A 309 12.91 -15.66 -6.98
N LYS A 310 12.97 -15.60 -5.64
CA LYS A 310 11.79 -15.83 -4.78
C LYS A 310 10.65 -14.82 -5.04
N ASP A 311 10.94 -13.66 -5.62
CA ASP A 311 9.91 -12.71 -6.05
C ASP A 311 9.02 -13.24 -7.20
N GLN A 312 9.35 -14.39 -7.82
CA GLN A 312 8.45 -15.03 -8.79
C GLN A 312 7.09 -15.43 -8.19
N PHE A 313 7.01 -15.60 -6.86
CA PHE A 313 5.77 -15.88 -6.14
C PHE A 313 4.96 -14.60 -5.81
N MET A 314 5.47 -13.42 -6.14
CA MET A 314 4.78 -12.15 -5.89
C MET A 314 3.55 -12.03 -6.79
N GLN A 315 2.40 -11.74 -6.19
CA GLN A 315 1.15 -11.48 -6.89
C GLN A 315 0.46 -10.24 -6.34
N VAL A 316 0.29 -9.22 -7.19
CA VAL A 316 -0.22 -7.90 -6.78
C VAL A 316 -1.32 -7.40 -7.73
N THR A 317 -2.41 -6.88 -7.16
CA THR A 317 -3.45 -6.15 -7.90
C THR A 317 -3.37 -4.67 -7.58
N LEU A 318 -3.23 -3.83 -8.60
CA LEU A 318 -3.37 -2.38 -8.50
C LEU A 318 -4.67 -1.98 -9.18
N ALA A 319 -5.64 -1.46 -8.43
CA ALA A 319 -6.94 -1.12 -9.00
C ALA A 319 -7.60 0.16 -8.50
N PHE A 320 -8.25 0.89 -9.40
CA PHE A 320 -9.00 2.12 -9.06
C PHE A 320 -8.15 3.20 -8.37
N ASN A 321 -6.83 3.10 -8.47
CA ASN A 321 -5.93 4.12 -7.96
C ASN A 321 -5.92 5.32 -8.89
N HIS A 322 -5.68 6.48 -8.30
CA HIS A 322 -5.44 7.71 -9.03
C HIS A 322 -3.97 8.07 -8.90
N PHE A 323 -3.23 7.91 -10.00
CA PHE A 323 -1.87 8.38 -10.19
C PHE A 323 -1.95 9.81 -10.72
N GLY A 324 -1.95 10.76 -9.80
CA GLY A 324 -2.22 12.16 -10.05
C GLY A 324 -1.01 12.92 -10.58
N LYS A 325 -0.99 14.22 -10.30
CA LYS A 325 0.03 15.12 -10.84
C LYS A 325 1.40 14.92 -10.22
N GLU A 326 2.40 15.35 -10.98
CA GLU A 326 3.80 15.49 -10.52
C GLU A 326 4.43 14.16 -10.09
N LEU A 327 4.01 13.06 -10.72
CA LEU A 327 4.67 11.77 -10.60
C LEU A 327 5.74 11.61 -11.69
N LEU A 328 6.89 11.00 -11.36
CA LEU A 328 7.96 10.79 -12.33
C LEU A 328 7.87 9.39 -12.97
N GLN A 329 7.92 8.33 -12.15
CA GLN A 329 8.07 6.94 -12.61
C GLN A 329 7.53 5.89 -11.62
N ARG A 330 7.62 4.60 -12.02
CA ARG A 330 7.33 3.42 -11.19
C ARG A 330 5.88 3.32 -10.73
N MET A 331 4.93 3.34 -11.65
CA MET A 331 3.49 3.21 -11.36
C MET A 331 2.86 1.96 -12.02
N PRO A 332 3.24 0.72 -11.66
CA PRO A 332 4.38 0.31 -10.82
C PRO A 332 5.66 0.05 -11.65
N ARG A 333 6.79 -0.18 -10.96
CA ARG A 333 7.97 -0.86 -11.51
C ARG A 333 8.06 -2.29 -10.97
N CYS A 334 7.93 -3.29 -11.84
CA CYS A 334 7.80 -4.69 -11.46
C CYS A 334 9.02 -5.56 -11.78
N ARG A 335 9.24 -6.60 -10.99
CA ARG A 335 10.16 -7.71 -11.28
C ARG A 335 9.54 -9.06 -10.95
N TRP A 336 9.88 -10.10 -11.72
CA TRP A 336 9.54 -11.50 -11.51
C TRP A 336 8.06 -11.89 -11.54
N GLY A 337 7.28 -11.44 -10.55
CA GLY A 337 5.95 -11.96 -10.25
C GLY A 337 4.85 -11.59 -11.25
N PHE A 338 3.61 -11.70 -10.77
CA PHE A 338 2.40 -11.45 -11.55
C PHE A 338 1.65 -10.22 -11.05
N PHE A 339 1.34 -9.29 -11.97
CA PHE A 339 0.82 -7.97 -11.65
C PHE A 339 -0.44 -7.68 -12.47
N HIS A 340 -1.56 -7.47 -11.79
CA HIS A 340 -2.81 -7.06 -12.42
C HIS A 340 -3.02 -5.56 -12.19
N VAL A 341 -2.76 -4.75 -13.22
CA VAL A 341 -2.91 -3.29 -13.21
C VAL A 341 -4.21 -2.93 -13.92
N VAL A 342 -5.27 -2.64 -13.16
CA VAL A 342 -6.63 -2.60 -13.71
C VAL A 342 -7.44 -1.38 -13.28
N ASN A 343 -8.07 -0.68 -14.23
CA ASN A 343 -8.94 0.47 -13.97
C ASN A 343 -8.32 1.57 -13.08
N ASN A 344 -7.03 1.84 -13.23
CA ASN A 344 -6.37 2.98 -12.61
C ASN A 344 -6.45 4.21 -13.54
N ASP A 345 -6.46 5.40 -12.95
CA ASP A 345 -6.44 6.69 -13.65
C ASP A 345 -5.03 7.26 -13.53
N TYR A 346 -4.36 7.46 -14.67
CA TYR A 346 -3.05 8.09 -14.77
C TYR A 346 -3.20 9.48 -15.39
N THR A 347 -3.21 10.51 -14.54
CA THR A 347 -3.39 11.89 -15.02
C THR A 347 -2.13 12.45 -15.68
N HIS A 348 -0.95 12.22 -15.08
CA HIS A 348 0.31 12.71 -15.63
C HIS A 348 1.52 11.97 -15.07
N TRP A 349 2.49 11.64 -15.92
CA TRP A 349 3.80 11.14 -15.53
C TRP A 349 4.91 11.76 -16.39
N LYS A 350 6.10 11.94 -15.81
CA LYS A 350 7.19 12.64 -16.50
C LYS A 350 8.19 11.71 -17.20
N MET A 351 8.35 10.46 -16.75
CA MET A 351 9.30 9.50 -17.33
C MET A 351 8.60 8.26 -17.88
N TYR A 352 7.97 7.43 -17.04
CA TYR A 352 7.16 6.30 -17.49
C TYR A 352 6.09 5.94 -16.45
N ALA A 353 4.96 5.35 -16.88
CA ALA A 353 3.94 4.86 -15.96
C ALA A 353 4.28 3.44 -15.46
N ILE A 354 3.99 2.42 -16.27
CA ILE A 354 4.19 1.02 -15.94
C ILE A 354 5.52 0.54 -16.56
N GLY A 355 6.36 -0.13 -15.79
CA GLY A 355 7.60 -0.70 -16.29
C GLY A 355 8.05 -1.95 -15.52
N GLY A 356 9.07 -2.64 -16.01
CA GLY A 356 9.61 -3.79 -15.30
C GLY A 356 10.89 -4.36 -15.90
N SER A 357 11.55 -5.21 -15.12
CA SER A 357 12.75 -5.98 -15.51
C SER A 357 12.67 -7.39 -14.92
N MET A 358 13.43 -8.36 -15.45
CA MET A 358 13.44 -9.75 -14.96
C MET A 358 12.09 -10.47 -15.03
N HIS A 359 11.58 -10.59 -16.26
CA HIS A 359 10.44 -11.44 -16.62
C HIS A 359 9.14 -11.24 -15.79
N PRO A 360 8.71 -10.01 -15.43
CA PRO A 360 7.43 -9.84 -14.77
C PRO A 360 6.28 -10.13 -15.73
N THR A 361 5.19 -10.70 -15.24
CA THR A 361 3.94 -10.79 -15.98
C THR A 361 3.04 -9.62 -15.59
N ILE A 362 2.79 -8.68 -16.50
CA ILE A 362 1.95 -7.50 -16.23
C ILE A 362 0.72 -7.53 -17.13
N ILE A 363 -0.46 -7.67 -16.52
CA ILE A 363 -1.75 -7.53 -17.18
C ILE A 363 -2.28 -6.13 -16.92
N SER A 364 -2.27 -5.28 -17.96
CA SER A 364 -2.82 -3.92 -17.94
C SER A 364 -4.21 -3.90 -18.60
N GLN A 365 -5.27 -3.56 -17.86
CA GLN A 365 -6.66 -3.61 -18.35
C GLN A 365 -7.48 -2.39 -17.90
N GLY A 366 -8.11 -1.68 -18.84
CA GLY A 366 -9.06 -0.60 -18.52
C GLY A 366 -8.47 0.60 -17.78
N ASN A 367 -7.15 0.77 -17.78
CA ASN A 367 -6.51 1.98 -17.24
C ASN A 367 -6.74 3.17 -18.18
N LEU A 368 -6.91 4.37 -17.62
CA LEU A 368 -7.08 5.64 -18.34
C LEU A 368 -5.80 6.47 -18.29
#